data_AF-A0AAE2ZM76-F1
#
_entry.id   AF-A0AAE2ZM76-F1
#
_cell.length_a   1.000
_cell.length_b   1.000
_cell.length_c   1.000
_cell.angle_alpha   90.00
_cell.angle_beta   90.00
_cell.angle_gamma   90.00
#
_symmetry.space_group_name_H-M   'P 1'
#
loop_
_entity.id
_entity.type
_entity.pdbx_description
1 polymer ?
#
loop_
_entity_poly.entity_id
_entity_poly.type
_entity_poly.pdbx_seq_one_letter_code
_entity_poly.pdbx_strand_id
1 'polypeptide(L)'
;MFELFVVALLVGGAGYFFLKKNTERGADTVRAYIFMSDIETGLPVEIANRNARGSASSLSEAYIRLAKHHVDSQYQGKQLPFLADAEAAGFDRMGARQP
;
A
#
# COMPACT_ATOMS: atom_id res chain seq x y z
N MET A 1 -32.29 8.51 22.55
CA MET A 1 -32.27 7.31 21.68
C MET A 1 -31.84 7.65 20.26
N PHE A 2 -32.45 8.64 19.62
CA PHE A 2 -32.07 9.08 18.27
C PHE A 2 -30.63 9.60 18.16
N GLU A 3 -30.15 10.40 19.12
CA GLU A 3 -28.76 10.89 19.10
C GLU A 3 -27.72 9.75 19.19
N LEU A 4 -27.99 8.71 19.99
CA LEU A 4 -27.10 7.55 20.11
C LEU A 4 -26.98 6.78 18.79
N PHE A 5 -28.04 6.73 17.99
CA PHE A 5 -28.06 6.06 16.70
C PHE A 5 -27.26 6.83 15.64
N VAL A 6 -27.37 8.16 15.62
CA VAL A 6 -26.60 9.03 14.73
C VAL A 6 -25.11 8.99 15.08
N VAL A 7 -24.78 9.01 16.38
CA VAL A 7 -23.39 8.88 16.84
C VAL A 7 -22.81 7.52 16.45
N ALA A 8 -23.55 6.42 16.60
CA ALA A 8 -23.11 5.09 16.18
C ALA A 8 -22.86 5.00 14.67
N LEU A 9 -23.70 5.62 13.84
CA LEU A 9 -23.52 5.69 12.39
C LEU A 9 -22.27 6.51 12.00
N LEU A 10 -22.03 7.64 12.65
CA LEU A 10 -20.86 8.47 12.38
C LEU A 10 -19.56 7.77 12.80
N VAL A 11 -19.53 7.14 13.98
CA VAL A 11 -18.35 6.41 14.46
C VAL A 11 -18.11 5.14 13.64
N GLY A 12 -19.16 4.37 13.35
CA GLY A 12 -19.06 3.17 12.51
C GLY A 12 -18.66 3.49 11.07
N GLY A 13 -19.26 4.54 10.47
CA GLY A 13 -18.92 5.01 9.13
C GLY A 13 -17.49 5.55 9.05
N ALA A 14 -17.05 6.34 10.02
CA ALA A 14 -15.67 6.80 10.11
C ALA A 14 -14.69 5.62 10.24
N GLY A 15 -14.95 4.68 11.15
CA GLY A 15 -14.13 3.48 11.32
C GLY A 15 -14.00 2.67 10.04
N TYR A 16 -15.10 2.46 9.31
CA TYR A 16 -15.08 1.78 8.01
C TYR A 16 -14.21 2.52 6.97
N PHE A 17 -14.35 3.84 6.86
CA PHE A 17 -13.55 4.65 5.94
C PHE A 17 -12.06 4.65 6.30
N PHE A 18 -11.74 4.70 7.60
CA PHE A 18 -10.36 4.63 8.08
C PHE A 18 -9.71 3.27 7.78
N LEU A 19 -10.44 2.18 8.04
CA LEU A 19 -9.96 0.83 7.73
C LEU A 19 -9.76 0.65 6.22
N LYS A 20 -10.73 1.07 5.40
CA LYS A 20 -10.64 0.98 3.94
C LYS A 20 -9.42 1.73 3.39
N LYS A 21 -9.21 2.98 3.82
CA LYS A 21 -8.06 3.78 3.38
C LYS A 21 -6.71 3.21 3.85
N ASN A 22 -6.66 2.61 5.05
CA ASN A 22 -5.45 1.96 5.53
C ASN A 22 -5.15 0.67 4.75
N THR A 23 -6.17 -0.10 4.38
CA THR A 23 -6.00 -1.29 3.53
C THR A 23 -5.52 -0.91 2.12
N GLU A 24 -6.09 0.13 1.52
CA GLU A 24 -5.63 0.64 0.21
C GLU A 24 -4.17 1.11 0.25
N ARG A 25 -3.78 1.85 1.30
CA ARG A 25 -2.39 2.28 1.49
C ARG A 25 -1.43 1.13 1.77
N GLY A 26 -1.88 0.11 2.50
CA GLY A 26 -1.14 -1.12 2.72
C GLY A 26 -0.87 -1.85 1.41
N ALA A 27 -1.88 -1.99 0.56
CA ALA A 27 -1.73 -2.59 -0.77
C ALA A 27 -0.73 -1.82 -1.64
N ASP A 28 -0.84 -0.49 -1.70
CA ASP A 28 0.12 0.37 -2.41
C ASP A 28 1.56 0.16 -1.88
N THR A 29 1.72 0.06 -0.56
CA THR A 29 3.02 -0.15 0.10
C THR A 29 3.65 -1.48 -0.30
N VAL A 30 2.89 -2.57 -0.31
CA VAL A 30 3.44 -3.88 -0.69
C VAL A 30 3.84 -3.90 -2.16
N ARG A 31 3.05 -3.27 -3.03
CA ARG A 31 3.37 -3.18 -4.45
C ARG A 31 4.60 -2.31 -4.72
N ALA A 32 4.71 -1.19 -4.03
CA ALA A 32 5.92 -0.36 -4.07
C ALA A 32 7.14 -1.14 -3.58
N TYR A 33 7.00 -2.01 -2.59
CA TYR A 33 8.09 -2.88 -2.13
C TYR A 33 8.54 -3.86 -3.21
N ILE A 34 7.60 -4.51 -3.90
CA ILE A 34 7.91 -5.40 -5.04
C ILE A 34 8.60 -4.62 -6.17
N PHE A 35 8.08 -3.43 -6.50
CA PHE A 35 8.69 -2.57 -7.50
C PHE A 35 10.14 -2.22 -7.14
N MET A 36 10.38 -1.73 -5.92
CA MET A 36 11.71 -1.34 -5.47
C MET A 36 12.67 -2.53 -5.42
N SER A 37 12.21 -3.71 -4.97
CA SER A 37 13.05 -4.91 -5.01
C SER A 37 13.42 -5.31 -6.44
N ASP A 38 12.50 -5.20 -7.39
CA ASP A 38 12.77 -5.51 -8.79
C ASP A 38 13.78 -4.52 -9.40
N ILE A 39 13.65 -3.23 -9.08
CA ILE A 39 14.60 -2.19 -9.50
C ILE A 39 16.00 -2.45 -8.92
N GLU A 40 16.09 -2.85 -7.65
CA GLU A 40 17.36 -3.21 -7.01
C GLU A 40 18.03 -4.43 -7.67
N THR A 41 17.24 -5.36 -8.22
CA THR A 41 17.80 -6.49 -9.02
C THR A 41 18.21 -6.10 -10.44
N GLY A 42 18.00 -4.84 -10.84
CA GLY A 42 18.34 -4.32 -12.16
C GLY A 42 17.27 -4.54 -13.22
N LEU A 43 16.04 -4.90 -12.84
CA LEU A 43 14.94 -5.01 -13.78
C LEU A 43 14.54 -3.61 -14.32
N PRO A 44 14.15 -3.49 -15.60
CA PRO A 44 13.62 -2.25 -16.14
C PRO A 44 12.33 -1.81 -15.42
N VAL A 45 12.11 -0.50 -15.34
CA VAL A 45 10.95 0.14 -14.71
C VAL A 45 9.63 -0.43 -15.22
N GLU A 46 9.51 -0.71 -16.52
CA GLU A 46 8.28 -1.27 -17.11
C GLU A 46 8.01 -2.70 -16.66
N ILE A 47 9.05 -3.50 -16.40
CA ILE A 47 8.91 -4.89 -15.93
C ILE A 47 8.58 -4.88 -14.43
N ALA A 48 9.30 -4.08 -13.65
CA ALA A 48 9.04 -3.89 -12.22
C ALA A 48 7.59 -3.42 -11.97
N ASN A 49 7.11 -2.43 -12.73
CA ASN A 49 5.72 -1.97 -12.62
C ASN A 49 4.71 -3.05 -13.00
N ARG A 50 5.01 -3.88 -13.99
CA ARG A 50 4.13 -4.99 -14.39
C ARG A 50 4.02 -6.04 -13.28
N ASN A 51 5.12 -6.37 -12.63
CA ASN A 51 5.13 -7.32 -11.51
C ASN A 51 4.39 -6.74 -10.29
N ALA A 52 4.62 -5.45 -10.00
CA ALA A 52 3.96 -4.74 -8.91
C ALA A 52 2.45 -4.54 -9.11
N ARG A 53 1.93 -4.66 -10.34
CA ARG A 53 0.48 -4.58 -10.63
C ARG A 53 -0.30 -5.81 -10.15
N GLY A 54 0.37 -6.89 -9.72
CA GLY A 54 -0.28 -8.05 -9.13
C GLY A 54 -1.30 -7.65 -8.05
N SER A 55 -2.38 -8.44 -7.93
CA SER A 55 -3.40 -8.16 -6.93
C SER A 55 -2.80 -8.28 -5.52
N ALA A 56 -2.83 -7.20 -4.75
CA ALA A 56 -2.29 -7.21 -3.39
C ALA A 56 -3.00 -8.21 -2.47
N SER A 57 -4.27 -8.55 -2.76
CA SER A 57 -5.02 -9.58 -2.06
C SER A 57 -4.59 -11.00 -2.42
N SER A 58 -3.87 -11.19 -3.53
CA SER A 58 -3.23 -12.46 -3.91
C SER A 58 -1.77 -12.57 -3.48
N LEU A 59 -1.18 -11.48 -2.96
CA LEU A 59 0.19 -11.49 -2.48
C LEU A 59 0.28 -12.29 -1.17
N SER A 60 1.33 -13.09 -1.04
CA SER A 60 1.53 -13.90 0.15
C SER A 60 1.75 -13.02 1.38
N GLU A 61 1.31 -13.49 2.54
CA GLU A 61 1.51 -12.80 3.83
C GLU A 61 3.00 -12.48 4.09
N ALA A 62 3.92 -13.26 3.52
CA ALA A 62 5.35 -13.01 3.61
C ALA A 62 5.74 -11.66 2.98
N TYR A 63 5.19 -11.29 1.81
CA TYR A 63 5.46 -10.00 1.19
C TYR A 63 4.92 -8.84 2.00
N ILE A 64 3.75 -9.00 2.63
CA ILE A 64 3.18 -7.98 3.53
C ILE A 64 4.12 -7.74 4.71
N ARG A 65 4.64 -8.82 5.33
CA ARG A 65 5.58 -8.71 6.45
C ARG A 65 6.91 -8.09 6.04
N LEU A 66 7.45 -8.46 4.87
CA LEU A 66 8.69 -7.89 4.36
C LEU A 66 8.55 -6.39 4.06
N ALA A 67 7.49 -6.01 3.35
CA ALA A 67 7.20 -4.61 3.07
C ALA A 67 7.02 -3.79 4.36
N LYS A 68 6.29 -4.34 5.34
CA LYS A 68 6.15 -3.71 6.66
C LYS A 68 7.50 -3.54 7.36
N HIS A 69 8.31 -4.60 7.42
CA HIS A 69 9.63 -4.56 8.05
C HIS A 69 10.55 -3.54 7.36
N HIS A 70 10.51 -3.46 6.03
CA HIS A 70 11.27 -2.49 5.27
C HIS A 70 10.84 -1.05 5.60
N VAL A 71 9.53 -0.76 5.61
CA VAL A 71 9.02 0.55 5.98
C VAL A 71 9.32 0.90 7.44
N ASP A 72 9.21 -0.06 8.35
CA ASP A 72 9.53 0.14 9.78
C ASP A 72 11.03 0.45 9.98
N SER A 73 11.90 -0.29 9.31
CA SER A 73 13.36 -0.16 9.46
C SER A 73 13.96 1.05 8.71
N GLN A 74 13.53 1.31 7.47
CA GLN A 74 14.12 2.36 6.62
C GLN A 74 13.39 3.70 6.73
N TYR A 75 12.08 3.68 7.01
CA TYR A 75 11.23 4.86 7.00
C TYR A 75 10.55 5.13 8.35
N GLN A 76 10.98 4.46 9.42
CA GLN A 76 10.40 4.61 10.78
C GLN A 76 8.89 4.35 10.82
N GLY A 77 8.42 3.42 10.00
CA GLY A 77 7.00 3.06 9.89
C GLY A 77 6.18 4.02 9.01
N LYS A 78 6.82 5.04 8.42
CA LYS A 78 6.13 6.04 7.60
C LYS A 78 6.01 5.51 6.17
N GLN A 79 4.81 5.08 5.80
CA GLN A 79 4.51 4.58 4.44
C GLN A 79 4.58 5.67 3.37
N LEU A 80 4.17 6.91 3.69
CA LEU A 80 4.09 7.98 2.68
C LEU A 80 5.45 8.39 2.11
N PRO A 81 6.52 8.59 2.91
CA PRO A 81 7.86 8.82 2.39
C PRO A 81 8.35 7.67 1.50
N PHE A 82 8.16 6.43 1.93
CA PHE A 82 8.52 5.26 1.12
C PHE A 82 7.82 5.24 -0.23
N LEU A 83 6.51 5.53 -0.26
CA LEU A 83 5.75 5.60 -1.50
C LEU A 83 6.22 6.76 -2.39
N ALA A 84 6.60 7.90 -1.82
CA ALA A 84 7.14 9.02 -2.58
C ALA A 84 8.49 8.66 -3.23
N ASP A 85 9.35 7.94 -2.51
CA ASP A 85 10.65 7.48 -3.05
C ASP A 85 10.46 6.44 -4.16
N ALA A 86 9.51 5.51 -3.99
CA ALA A 86 9.14 4.56 -5.05
C ALA A 86 8.57 5.28 -6.29
N GLU A 87 7.69 6.27 -6.10
CA GLU A 87 7.14 7.10 -7.19
C GLU A 87 8.26 7.87 -7.90
N ALA A 88 9.24 8.42 -7.18
CA ALA A 88 10.41 9.10 -7.75
C ALA A 88 11.30 8.14 -8.56
N ALA A 89 11.35 6.85 -8.20
CA ALA A 89 12.01 5.80 -8.94
C ALA A 89 11.20 5.27 -10.15
N GLY A 90 9.97 5.76 -10.36
CA GLY A 90 9.12 5.41 -11.51
C GLY A 90 7.99 4.44 -11.21
N PHE A 91 7.64 4.22 -9.94
CA PHE A 91 6.49 3.40 -9.55
C PHE A 91 5.16 4.03 -9.99
N ASP A 92 4.38 3.30 -10.77
CA ASP A 92 3.05 3.70 -11.23
C ASP A 92 1.97 3.28 -10.23
N ARG A 93 1.75 4.14 -9.25
CA ARG A 93 0.74 3.94 -8.21
C ARG A 93 -0.71 3.92 -8.74
N MET A 94 -0.99 4.58 -9.87
CA MET A 94 -2.34 4.63 -10.44
C MET A 94 -2.65 3.37 -11.24
N GLY A 95 -1.68 2.83 -11.99
CA GLY A 95 -1.82 1.57 -12.73
C GLY A 95 -2.01 0.35 -11.83
N ALA A 96 -1.59 0.42 -10.57
CA ALA A 96 -1.84 -0.60 -9.56
C ALA A 96 -3.33 -0.69 -9.11
N ARG A 97 -4.15 0.33 -9.36
CA ARG A 97 -5.55 0.41 -8.87
C ARG A 97 -6.60 -0.16 -9.83
N GLN A 98 -6.20 -0.74 -10.96
CA GLN A 98 -7.18 -1.36 -11.86
C GLN A 98 -7.74 -2.65 -11.22
N PRO A 99 -9.08 -2.82 -11.24
CA PRO A 99 -9.77 -3.95 -10.61
C PRO A 99 -9.43 -5.30 -11.25
#